data_AF-A0A9C9PMD5-F1
#
_entry.id   AF-A0A9C9PMD5-F1
#
_cell.length_a   1.000
_cell.length_b   1.000
_cell.length_c   1.000
_cell.angle_alpha   90.00
_cell.angle_beta   90.00
_cell.angle_gamma   90.00
#
_symmetry.space_group_name_H-M   'P 1'
#
loop_
_entity.id
_entity.type
_entity.pdbx_description
1 polymer ?
#
loop_
_entity_poly.entity_id
_entity_poly.type
_entity_poly.pdbx_seq_one_letter_code
_entity_poly.pdbx_strand_id
1 'polypeptide(L)'
;MYTYLIIIAVVDRLHPALGGIGYLLIISPQELNFFGQGQWVQALAKTFPEACWYGGALPERGFWGSHNLKANTVIDFLQLNAQM
;
A
#
# COMPACT_ATOMS: atom_id res chain seq x y z
N MET A 1 -18.19 18.91 -1.70
CA MET A 1 -16.75 18.96 -1.99
C MET A 1 -16.34 17.56 -2.41
N TYR A 2 -16.12 17.33 -3.71
CA TYR A 2 -15.73 16.02 -4.21
C TYR A 2 -14.23 15.85 -3.95
N THR A 3 -13.88 15.13 -2.90
CA THR A 3 -12.50 14.68 -2.69
C THR A 3 -12.23 13.62 -3.73
N TYR A 4 -11.85 14.03 -4.94
CA TYR A 4 -11.32 13.10 -5.92
C TYR A 4 -10.13 12.39 -5.26
N LEU A 5 -10.20 11.06 -5.15
CA LEU A 5 -9.16 10.19 -4.61
C LEU A 5 -7.91 10.32 -5.48
N ILE A 6 -7.06 11.31 -5.18
CA ILE A 6 -5.75 11.53 -5.82
C ILE A 6 -4.89 10.25 -5.78
N ILE A 7 -5.13 9.42 -4.78
CA ILE A 7 -4.41 8.18 -4.50
C ILE A 7 -4.64 7.11 -5.58
N ILE A 8 -5.87 6.95 -6.08
CA ILE A 8 -6.19 5.96 -7.14
C ILE A 8 -5.41 6.30 -8.41
N ALA A 9 -5.34 7.59 -8.75
CA ALA A 9 -4.62 8.06 -9.93
C ALA A 9 -3.09 7.84 -9.84
N VAL A 10 -2.52 7.84 -8.63
CA VAL A 10 -1.11 7.48 -8.43
C VAL A 10 -0.90 5.98 -8.60
N VAL A 11 -1.81 5.16 -8.07
CA VAL A 11 -1.72 3.68 -8.14
C VAL A 11 -1.86 3.17 -9.57
N ASP A 12 -2.77 3.71 -10.39
CA ASP A 12 -2.94 3.30 -11.80
C ASP A 12 -1.69 3.58 -12.66
N ARG A 13 -0.94 4.64 -12.35
CA ARG A 13 0.32 4.97 -13.06
C ARG A 13 1.50 4.06 -12.68
N LEU A 14 1.37 3.23 -11.66
CA LEU A 14 2.46 2.37 -11.17
C LEU A 14 2.42 0.96 -11.75
N HIS A 15 1.54 0.70 -12.72
CA HIS A 15 1.57 -0.58 -13.41
C HIS A 15 2.91 -0.77 -14.15
N PRO A 16 3.64 -1.90 -14.01
CA PRO A 16 4.98 -2.06 -14.59
C PRO A 16 4.96 -2.02 -16.11
N ALA A 17 3.86 -2.45 -16.72
CA ALA A 17 3.66 -2.32 -18.17
C ALA A 17 3.64 -0.86 -18.66
N LEU A 18 3.51 0.11 -17.75
CA LEU A 18 3.54 1.54 -18.01
C LEU A 18 4.80 2.22 -17.42
N GLY A 19 5.80 1.45 -16.99
CA GLY A 19 7.06 1.96 -16.42
C GLY A 19 7.06 2.20 -14.91
N GLY A 20 6.06 1.69 -14.19
CA GLY A 20 5.93 1.85 -12.74
C GLY A 20 6.94 1.05 -11.91
N ILE A 21 7.33 1.61 -10.76
CA ILE A 21 8.15 0.96 -9.72
C ILE A 21 7.41 -0.24 -9.10
N GLY A 22 8.15 -1.32 -8.81
CA GLY A 22 7.59 -2.59 -8.35
C GLY A 22 6.83 -2.52 -7.02
N TYR A 23 7.28 -1.64 -6.12
CA TYR A 23 6.68 -1.36 -4.82
C TYR A 23 6.68 0.14 -4.56
N LEU A 24 5.62 0.65 -3.93
CA LEU A 24 5.55 2.04 -3.48
C LEU A 24 4.85 2.12 -2.12
N LEU A 25 5.42 2.89 -1.20
CA LEU A 25 4.77 3.35 0.02
C LEU A 25 4.63 4.87 -0.05
N ILE A 26 3.42 5.36 0.07
CA ILE A 26 3.07 6.79 0.14
C ILE A 26 2.74 7.13 1.58
N ILE A 27 3.39 8.15 2.12
CA ILE A 27 3.15 8.67 3.46
C ILE A 27 2.47 10.02 3.30
N SER A 28 1.18 10.08 3.62
CA SER A 28 0.40 11.31 3.68
C SER A 28 0.19 11.72 5.14
N PRO A 29 -0.17 12.98 5.43
CA PRO A 29 -0.35 13.44 6.82
C PRO A 29 -1.37 12.65 7.67
N GLN A 30 -2.34 11.98 7.04
CA GLN A 30 -3.45 11.29 7.72
C GLN A 30 -3.63 9.83 7.27
N GLU A 31 -2.79 9.36 6.35
CA GLU A 31 -2.95 8.04 5.76
C GLU A 31 -1.63 7.50 5.22
N LEU A 32 -1.55 6.18 5.18
CA LEU A 32 -0.50 5.45 4.52
C LEU A 32 -1.13 4.66 3.39
N ASN A 33 -0.44 4.59 2.24
CA ASN A 33 -0.88 3.77 1.12
C ASN A 33 0.31 2.98 0.58
N PHE A 34 0.15 1.68 0.44
CA PHE A 34 1.12 0.78 -0.14
C PHE A 34 0.58 0.19 -1.44
N PHE A 35 1.42 0.06 -2.44
CA PHE A 35 1.15 -0.66 -3.68
C PHE A 35 2.29 -1.63 -3.96
N GLY A 36 1.96 -2.87 -4.33
CA GLY A 36 2.96 -3.90 -4.54
C GLY A 36 2.37 -5.28 -4.78
N GLN A 37 3.21 -6.31 -4.69
CA GLN A 37 2.78 -7.71 -4.80
C GLN A 37 1.72 -8.06 -3.76
N GLY A 38 0.77 -8.92 -4.14
CA GLY A 38 -0.37 -9.25 -3.28
C GLY A 38 0.01 -9.92 -1.96
N GLN A 39 1.13 -10.65 -1.91
CA GLN A 39 1.63 -11.23 -0.65
C GLN A 39 1.90 -10.16 0.42
N TRP A 40 2.45 -9.00 0.03
CA TRP A 40 2.74 -7.91 0.96
C TRP A 40 1.47 -7.18 1.36
N VAL A 41 0.55 -7.00 0.42
CA VAL A 41 -0.78 -6.43 0.68
C VAL A 41 -1.54 -7.28 1.70
N GLN A 42 -1.54 -8.60 1.52
CA GLN A 42 -2.18 -9.54 2.46
C GLN A 42 -1.46 -9.58 3.81
N ALA A 43 -0.13 -9.52 3.83
CA ALA A 43 0.65 -9.49 5.06
C ALA A 43 0.40 -8.21 5.87
N LEU A 44 0.31 -7.05 5.20
CA LEU A 44 -0.08 -5.78 5.82
C LEU A 44 -1.50 -5.82 6.38
N ALA A 45 -2.47 -6.32 5.59
CA ALA A 45 -3.86 -6.45 6.02
C ALA A 45 -4.02 -7.38 7.24
N LYS A 46 -3.25 -8.46 7.29
CA LYS A 46 -3.24 -9.39 8.43
C LYS A 46 -2.59 -8.80 9.67
N THR A 47 -1.52 -8.03 9.50
CA THR A 47 -0.74 -7.45 10.60
C THR A 47 -1.43 -6.24 11.21
N PHE A 48 -2.12 -5.45 10.38
CA PHE A 48 -2.79 -4.23 10.77
C PHE A 48 -4.29 -4.27 10.42
N PRO A 49 -5.07 -5.15 11.06
CA PRO A 49 -6.48 -5.35 10.68
C PRO A 49 -7.36 -4.16 11.03
N GLU A 50 -6.99 -3.39 12.06
CA GLU A 50 -7.77 -2.24 12.50
C GLU A 50 -7.46 -1.00 11.64
N ALA A 51 -8.51 -0.36 11.13
CA ALA A 51 -8.42 0.85 10.32
C ALA A 51 -7.58 0.71 9.02
N CYS A 52 -7.62 -0.46 8.37
CA CYS A 52 -7.05 -0.67 7.05
C CYS A 52 -8.10 -1.04 5.98
N TRP A 53 -7.75 -0.79 4.72
CA TRP A 53 -8.46 -1.29 3.54
C TRP A 53 -7.43 -1.83 2.54
N TYR A 54 -7.81 -2.81 1.74
CA TYR A 54 -6.93 -3.37 0.73
C TYR A 54 -7.72 -4.00 -0.41
N GLY A 55 -7.09 -4.15 -1.57
CA GLY A 55 -7.72 -4.71 -2.76
C GLY A 55 -6.79 -4.73 -3.97
N GLY A 56 -7.36 -5.00 -5.14
CA GLY A 56 -6.63 -5.14 -6.41
C GLY A 56 -6.71 -6.55 -6.99
N ALA A 57 -5.79 -6.88 -7.90
CA ALA A 57 -5.67 -8.18 -8.54
C ALA A 57 -4.80 -9.12 -7.66
N LEU A 58 -5.31 -9.48 -6.48
CA LEU A 58 -4.62 -10.40 -5.57
C LEU A 58 -4.78 -11.85 -6.07
N PRO A 59 -3.74 -12.71 -5.95
CA PRO A 59 -2.49 -12.51 -5.22
C PRO A 59 -1.37 -11.81 -6.00
N GLU A 60 -1.57 -11.49 -7.28
CA GLU A 60 -0.51 -10.97 -8.13
C GLU A 60 -0.03 -9.58 -7.66
N ARG A 61 -0.98 -8.68 -7.39
CA ARG A 61 -0.70 -7.28 -7.06
C ARG A 61 -1.90 -6.59 -6.43
N GLY A 62 -1.66 -5.63 -5.55
CA GLY A 62 -2.73 -4.85 -4.99
C GLY A 62 -2.27 -3.59 -4.30
N PHE A 63 -3.20 -2.99 -3.58
CA PHE A 63 -2.98 -1.85 -2.72
C PHE A 63 -3.47 -2.18 -1.30
N TRP A 64 -2.84 -1.53 -0.34
CA TRP A 64 -3.24 -1.49 1.07
C TRP A 64 -3.22 -0.03 1.53
N GLY A 65 -4.13 0.37 2.39
CA GLY A 65 -4.10 1.69 3.00
C GLY A 65 -4.61 1.67 4.43
N SER A 66 -4.24 2.69 5.21
CA SER A 66 -4.71 2.85 6.58
C SER A 66 -4.74 4.32 7.00
N HIS A 67 -5.77 4.68 7.76
CA HIS A 67 -5.87 5.94 8.50
C HIS A 67 -5.53 5.61 9.97
N ASN A 68 -4.57 6.32 10.59
CA ASN A 68 -4.13 6.16 12.00
C ASN A 68 -2.93 5.22 12.28
N LEU A 69 -2.19 4.78 11.26
CA LEU A 69 -0.90 4.11 11.49
C LEU A 69 0.28 5.08 11.37
N LYS A 70 1.27 4.91 12.24
CA LYS A 70 2.54 5.63 12.15
C LYS A 70 3.36 5.05 11.00
N ALA A 71 3.90 5.91 10.15
CA ALA A 71 4.70 5.50 9.00
C ALA A 71 5.83 4.53 9.37
N ASN A 72 6.58 4.83 10.45
CA ASN A 72 7.69 3.99 10.88
C ASN A 72 7.26 2.56 11.21
N THR A 73 6.08 2.34 11.80
CA THR A 73 5.58 1.00 12.09
C THR A 73 5.39 0.16 10.82
N VAL A 74 4.94 0.79 9.73
CA VAL A 74 4.79 0.12 8.43
C VAL A 74 6.13 -0.06 7.72
N ILE A 75 7.02 0.94 7.79
CA ILE A 75 8.37 0.86 7.22
C ILE A 75 9.16 -0.28 7.87
N ASP A 76 9.18 -0.33 9.20
CA ASP A 76 9.90 -1.36 9.97
C ASP A 76 9.38 -2.76 9.61
N PHE A 77 8.06 -2.92 9.52
CA PHE A 77 7.45 -4.17 9.08
C PHE A 77 7.92 -4.58 7.68
N LEU A 78 7.87 -3.66 6.71
CA LEU A 78 8.27 -3.95 5.33
C LEU A 78 9.78 -4.26 5.23
N GLN A 79 10.63 -3.56 5.98
CA GLN A 79 12.08 -3.76 5.97
C GLN A 79 12.50 -5.08 6.62
N LEU A 80 11.94 -5.43 7.77
CA LEU A 80 12.26 -6.66 8.49
C LEU A 80 11.86 -7.91 7.69
N ASN A 81 10.75 -7.84 6.97
CA ASN A 81 10.24 -8.99 6.24
C ASN A 81 10.81 -9.08 4.81
N ALA A 82 11.31 -7.98 4.22
CA ALA A 82 11.93 -8.00 2.90
C ALA A 82 13.32 -8.67 2.85
N GLN A 83 13.91 -9.01 4.00
CA GLN A 83 15.19 -9.70 4.12
C GLN A 83 15.08 -11.23 4.23
N MET A 84 13.86 -11.77 4.24
CA MET A 84 13.56 -13.21 4.23
C MET A 84 13.18 -13.68 2.83
#